data_AF-A0A094FKM9-F1
#
_entry.id   AF-A0A094FKM9-F1
#
_cell.length_a   1.000
_cell.length_b   1.000
_cell.length_c   1.000
_cell.angle_alpha   90.00
_cell.angle_beta   90.00
_cell.angle_gamma   90.00
#
_symmetry.space_group_name_H-M   'P 1'
#
loop_
_entity.id
_entity.type
_entity.pdbx_description
1 polymer ?
#
loop_
_entity_poly.entity_id
_entity_poly.type
_entity_poly.pdbx_seq_one_letter_code
_entity_poly.pdbx_strand_id
1 'polypeptide(L)'
;MDWMSQLHTEICQAEQEKEHLVQENESLEQLLASNEAEFSNSQRKYDTRIAVYYARIAALRREREANGNSMEDKISRLESLNNDNNMKLQTVTRRIEFTKELQQNQNRMDPRKFPAEIRETILKFLLVEDMPICVSSKREHKKTRNLALFYTCKQIKGEAYGIFYGKNVFQVDPKFRVWGTSFICRFSAYLKHIKVHVDSRTSIPDLLQDIQRRDSQLQSLCIQISGVPTYRGSQKPSTLGSLKFQTPSSLQKIEVSCSATTMTAELKKACSILHEVLAKGSYESRDQVLRCSGKKSSARKRQRL
;
A
#
# COMPACT_ATOMS: atom_id res chain seq x y z
N MET A 1 -78.49 -60.95 58.33
CA MET A 1 -78.07 -60.28 57.09
C MET A 1 -77.40 -61.31 56.21
N ASP A 2 -77.80 -61.42 54.95
CA ASP A 2 -77.21 -62.34 53.99
C ASP A 2 -75.97 -61.70 53.36
N TRP A 3 -74.80 -62.13 53.82
CA TRP A 3 -73.50 -61.60 53.41
C TRP A 3 -73.22 -61.79 51.91
N MET A 4 -73.86 -62.79 51.27
CA MET A 4 -73.73 -63.04 49.83
C MET A 4 -74.41 -61.94 49.00
N SER A 5 -75.59 -61.49 49.41
CA SER A 5 -76.30 -60.39 48.76
C SER A 5 -75.54 -59.05 48.86
N GLN A 6 -74.90 -58.79 50.01
CA GLN A 6 -74.08 -57.60 50.20
C GLN A 6 -72.81 -57.63 49.34
N LEU A 7 -72.10 -58.77 49.32
CA LEU A 7 -70.92 -58.96 48.47
C LEU A 7 -71.25 -58.82 46.98
N HIS A 8 -72.40 -59.32 46.54
CA HIS A 8 -72.85 -59.17 45.15
C HIS A 8 -73.11 -57.71 44.78
N THR A 9 -73.69 -56.93 45.70
CA THR A 9 -73.93 -55.49 45.50
C THR A 9 -72.63 -54.70 45.39
N GLU A 10 -71.65 -55.01 46.25
CA GLU A 10 -70.31 -54.39 46.24
C GLU A 10 -69.55 -54.71 44.94
N ILE A 11 -69.64 -55.95 44.44
CA ILE A 11 -69.05 -56.35 43.15
C ILE A 11 -69.68 -55.57 42.00
N CYS A 12 -71.02 -55.52 41.92
CA CYS A 12 -71.72 -54.78 40.87
C CYS A 12 -71.35 -53.28 40.88
N GLN A 13 -71.21 -52.68 42.07
CA GLN A 13 -70.80 -51.28 42.21
C GLN A 13 -69.35 -51.06 41.76
N ALA A 14 -68.43 -51.96 42.14
CA ALA A 14 -67.04 -51.90 41.71
C ALA A 14 -66.88 -52.12 40.19
N GLU A 15 -67.71 -52.97 39.57
CA GLU A 15 -67.74 -53.15 38.11
C GLU A 15 -68.20 -51.89 37.39
N GLN A 16 -69.26 -51.23 37.88
CA GLN A 16 -69.71 -49.95 37.32
C GLN A 16 -68.67 -48.84 37.48
N GLU A 17 -68.02 -48.75 38.64
CA GLU A 17 -66.94 -47.78 38.88
C GLU A 17 -65.74 -48.04 37.95
N LYS A 18 -65.36 -49.30 37.77
CA LYS A 18 -64.31 -49.69 36.82
C LYS A 18 -64.68 -49.27 35.39
N GLU A 19 -65.90 -49.51 34.94
CA GLU A 19 -66.36 -49.17 33.60
C GLU A 19 -66.35 -47.65 33.38
N HIS A 20 -66.79 -46.87 34.38
CA HIS A 20 -66.69 -45.41 34.39
C HIS A 20 -65.24 -44.93 34.29
N LEU A 21 -64.33 -45.48 35.11
CA LEU A 21 -62.92 -45.11 35.09
C LEU A 21 -62.23 -45.47 33.76
N VAL A 22 -62.63 -46.57 33.12
CA VAL A 22 -62.13 -46.93 31.78
C VAL A 22 -62.57 -45.89 30.75
N GLN A 23 -63.85 -45.50 30.73
CA GLN A 23 -64.36 -44.49 29.81
C GLN A 23 -63.72 -43.11 30.06
N GLU A 24 -63.54 -42.73 31.33
CA GLU A 24 -62.85 -41.49 31.70
C GLU A 24 -61.39 -41.51 31.22
N ASN A 25 -60.69 -42.63 31.39
CA ASN A 25 -59.31 -42.77 30.93
C ASN A 25 -59.21 -42.73 29.39
N GLU A 26 -60.10 -43.41 28.67
CA GLU A 26 -60.18 -43.31 27.20
C GLU A 26 -60.44 -41.87 26.73
N SER A 27 -61.33 -41.15 27.42
CA SER A 27 -61.60 -39.73 27.13
C SER A 27 -60.37 -38.85 27.40
N LEU A 28 -59.62 -39.12 28.47
CA LEU A 28 -58.39 -38.38 28.79
C LEU A 28 -57.27 -38.67 27.79
N GLU A 29 -57.12 -39.92 27.33
CA GLU A 29 -56.17 -40.30 26.28
C GLU A 29 -56.47 -39.58 24.97
N GLN A 30 -57.74 -39.50 24.57
CA GLN A 30 -58.16 -38.73 23.38
C GLN A 30 -57.85 -37.24 23.53
N LEU A 31 -58.12 -36.66 24.71
CA LEU A 31 -57.82 -35.26 24.99
C LEU A 31 -56.32 -34.97 24.94
N LEU A 32 -55.49 -35.87 25.50
CA LEU A 32 -54.02 -35.77 25.43
C LEU A 32 -53.54 -35.82 23.98
N ALA A 33 -54.00 -36.78 23.18
CA ALA A 33 -53.63 -36.89 21.78
C ALA A 33 -54.03 -35.64 20.97
N SER A 34 -55.22 -35.08 21.25
CA SER A 34 -55.66 -33.83 20.62
C SER A 34 -54.75 -32.65 20.99
N ASN A 35 -54.41 -32.51 22.27
CA ASN A 35 -53.52 -31.44 22.75
C ASN A 35 -52.10 -31.56 22.18
N GLU A 36 -51.56 -32.79 22.08
CA GLU A 36 -50.26 -33.04 21.47
C GLU A 36 -50.24 -32.66 19.98
N ALA A 37 -51.32 -32.98 19.25
CA ALA A 37 -51.47 -32.61 17.86
C ALA A 37 -51.56 -31.08 17.67
N GLU A 38 -52.33 -30.39 18.52
CA GLU A 38 -52.43 -28.93 18.51
C GLU A 38 -51.10 -28.25 18.84
N PHE A 39 -50.37 -28.78 19.83
CA PHE A 39 -49.04 -28.29 20.19
C PHE A 39 -48.05 -28.48 19.04
N SER A 40 -48.00 -29.67 18.43
CA SER A 40 -47.13 -29.96 17.29
C SER A 40 -47.44 -29.05 16.09
N ASN A 41 -48.73 -28.83 15.79
CA ASN A 41 -49.17 -27.92 14.73
C ASN A 41 -48.77 -26.47 15.01
N SER A 42 -48.92 -26.01 16.25
CA SER A 42 -48.50 -24.67 16.66
C SER A 42 -46.99 -24.50 16.56
N GLN A 43 -46.22 -25.49 17.04
CA GLN A 43 -44.76 -25.50 16.94
C GLN A 43 -44.29 -25.39 15.48
N ARG A 44 -44.83 -26.21 14.57
CA ARG A 44 -44.50 -26.12 13.13
C ARG A 44 -44.80 -24.75 12.53
N LYS A 45 -45.90 -24.10 12.93
CA LYS A 45 -46.24 -22.75 12.47
C LYS A 45 -45.20 -21.73 12.96
N TYR A 46 -44.76 -21.83 14.22
CA TYR A 46 -43.72 -20.96 14.76
C TYR A 46 -42.37 -21.19 14.09
N ASP A 47 -41.95 -22.45 13.92
CA ASP A 47 -40.69 -22.80 13.24
C ASP A 47 -40.67 -22.27 11.80
N THR A 48 -41.78 -22.38 11.09
CA THR A 48 -41.94 -21.81 9.73
C THR A 48 -41.78 -20.29 9.74
N ARG A 49 -42.43 -19.59 10.68
CA ARG A 49 -42.31 -18.12 10.81
C ARG A 49 -40.87 -17.71 11.13
N ILE A 50 -40.22 -18.41 12.06
CA ILE A 50 -38.83 -18.18 12.44
C ILE A 50 -37.91 -18.35 11.22
N ALA A 51 -38.08 -19.42 10.43
CA ALA A 51 -37.31 -19.65 9.21
C ALA A 51 -37.48 -18.51 8.19
N VAL A 52 -38.70 -18.01 7.99
CA VAL A 52 -38.99 -16.87 7.12
C VAL A 52 -38.29 -15.60 7.60
N TYR A 53 -38.31 -15.31 8.91
CA TYR A 53 -37.61 -14.14 9.46
C TYR A 53 -36.09 -14.25 9.30
N TYR A 54 -35.51 -15.42 9.53
CA TYR A 54 -34.08 -15.63 9.29
C TYR A 54 -33.69 -15.44 7.82
N ALA A 55 -34.49 -15.97 6.89
CA ALA A 55 -34.27 -15.75 5.46
C ALA A 55 -34.34 -14.26 5.09
N ARG A 56 -35.29 -13.51 5.66
CA ARG A 56 -35.42 -12.07 5.44
C ARG A 56 -34.24 -11.28 6.00
N ILE A 57 -33.77 -11.62 7.20
CA ILE A 57 -32.58 -11.01 7.81
C ILE A 57 -31.35 -11.28 6.93
N ALA A 58 -31.19 -12.50 6.43
CA ALA A 58 -30.08 -12.85 5.55
C ALA A 58 -30.13 -12.09 4.21
N ALA A 59 -31.32 -11.89 3.63
CA ALA A 59 -31.50 -11.08 2.43
C ALA A 59 -31.12 -9.61 2.66
N LEU A 60 -31.60 -9.00 3.75
CA LEU A 60 -31.26 -7.62 4.11
C LEU A 60 -29.76 -7.43 4.36
N ARG A 61 -29.08 -8.42 4.94
CA ARG A 61 -27.62 -8.38 5.11
C ARG A 61 -26.89 -8.37 3.77
N ARG A 62 -27.30 -9.23 2.82
CA ARG A 62 -26.72 -9.25 1.47
C ARG A 62 -26.95 -7.95 0.71
N GLU A 63 -28.15 -7.38 0.81
CA GLU A 63 -28.47 -6.10 0.19
C GLU A 63 -27.63 -4.96 0.77
N ARG A 64 -27.48 -4.92 2.10
CA ARG A 64 -26.63 -3.93 2.78
C ARG A 64 -25.17 -4.03 2.33
N GLU A 65 -24.64 -5.25 2.20
CA GLU A 65 -23.27 -5.50 1.75
C GLU A 65 -23.07 -5.07 0.29
N ALA A 66 -23.99 -5.44 -0.61
CA ALA A 66 -23.94 -5.01 -2.01
C ALA A 66 -24.00 -3.48 -2.15
N ASN A 67 -24.86 -2.82 -1.38
CA ASN A 67 -24.95 -1.37 -1.35
C ASN A 67 -23.68 -0.72 -0.76
N GLY A 68 -23.09 -1.33 0.28
CA GLY A 68 -21.83 -0.90 0.87
C GLY A 68 -20.70 -0.92 -0.16
N ASN A 69 -20.52 -2.05 -0.86
CA ASN A 69 -19.50 -2.20 -1.90
C ASN A 69 -19.72 -1.19 -3.05
N SER A 70 -20.96 -0.98 -3.48
CA SER A 70 -21.31 0.01 -4.52
C SER A 70 -20.99 1.45 -4.10
N MET A 71 -21.22 1.81 -2.83
CA MET A 71 -20.86 3.14 -2.31
C MET A 71 -19.34 3.30 -2.19
N GLU A 72 -18.62 2.26 -1.74
CA GLU A 72 -17.16 2.27 -1.63
C GLU A 72 -16.49 2.45 -2.99
N ASP A 73 -16.99 1.78 -4.03
CA ASP A 73 -16.56 1.98 -5.41
C ASP A 73 -16.78 3.43 -5.89
N LYS A 74 -17.95 4.02 -5.57
CA LYS A 74 -18.25 5.42 -5.93
C LYS A 74 -17.33 6.39 -5.20
N ILE A 75 -17.06 6.18 -3.92
CA ILE A 75 -16.14 7.00 -3.13
C ILE A 75 -14.74 6.91 -3.74
N SER A 76 -14.25 5.70 -4.03
CA SER A 76 -12.93 5.49 -4.65
C SER A 76 -12.78 6.23 -5.99
N ARG A 77 -13.82 6.22 -6.83
CA ARG A 77 -13.84 6.98 -8.10
C ARG A 77 -13.79 8.50 -7.87
N LEU A 78 -14.54 9.01 -6.90
CA LEU A 78 -14.55 10.43 -6.56
C LEU A 78 -13.21 10.88 -6.00
N GLU A 79 -12.56 10.07 -5.17
CA GLU A 79 -11.21 10.34 -4.66
C GLU A 79 -10.18 10.40 -5.79
N SER A 80 -10.24 9.47 -6.74
CA SER A 80 -9.39 9.49 -7.94
C SER A 80 -9.59 10.77 -8.75
N LEU A 81 -10.84 11.14 -9.04
CA LEU A 81 -11.18 12.36 -9.77
C LEU A 81 -10.71 13.63 -9.04
N ASN A 82 -10.87 13.67 -7.72
CA ASN A 82 -10.41 14.79 -6.89
C ASN A 82 -8.88 14.90 -6.93
N ASN A 83 -8.15 13.78 -6.89
CA ASN A 83 -6.71 13.76 -7.02
C ASN A 83 -6.25 14.28 -8.40
N ASP A 84 -6.90 13.83 -9.47
CA ASP A 84 -6.62 14.30 -10.83
C ASP A 84 -6.87 15.80 -10.98
N ASN A 85 -7.98 16.30 -10.45
CA ASN A 85 -8.30 17.73 -10.46
C ASN A 85 -7.33 18.55 -9.62
N ASN A 86 -6.92 18.06 -8.45
CA ASN A 86 -5.88 18.71 -7.64
C ASN A 86 -4.55 18.79 -8.38
N MET A 87 -4.16 17.74 -9.12
CA MET A 87 -2.95 17.75 -9.94
C MET A 87 -3.05 18.77 -11.09
N LYS A 88 -4.20 18.87 -11.76
CA LYS A 88 -4.46 19.90 -12.78
C LYS A 88 -4.38 21.30 -12.17
N LEU A 89 -5.01 21.51 -11.01
CA LEU A 89 -4.97 22.79 -10.30
C LEU A 89 -3.54 23.17 -9.94
N GLN A 90 -2.76 22.26 -9.34
CA GLN A 90 -1.35 22.51 -9.05
C GLN A 90 -0.54 22.87 -10.30
N THR A 91 -0.82 22.20 -11.43
CA THR A 91 -0.17 22.49 -12.71
C THR A 91 -0.50 23.91 -13.18
N VAL A 92 -1.76 24.32 -13.10
CA VAL A 92 -2.20 25.68 -13.45
C VAL A 92 -1.63 26.71 -12.49
N THR A 93 -1.66 26.47 -11.18
CA THR A 93 -1.06 27.35 -10.16
C THR A 93 0.41 27.57 -10.43
N ARG A 94 1.17 26.50 -10.69
CA ARG A 94 2.60 26.61 -11.07
C ARG A 94 2.78 27.42 -12.34
N ARG A 95 1.91 27.24 -13.35
CA ARG A 95 1.97 28.02 -14.59
C ARG A 95 1.70 29.50 -14.35
N ILE A 96 0.76 29.85 -13.47
CA ILE A 96 0.46 31.23 -13.09
C ILE A 96 1.64 31.85 -12.34
N GLU A 97 2.16 31.16 -11.32
CA GLU A 97 3.34 31.59 -10.56
C GLU A 97 4.54 31.81 -11.49
N PHE A 98 4.77 30.87 -12.41
CA PHE A 98 5.81 30.98 -13.43
C PHE A 98 5.62 32.20 -14.34
N THR A 99 4.39 32.45 -14.81
CA THR A 99 4.11 33.59 -15.69
C THR A 99 4.33 34.91 -14.96
N LYS A 100 3.96 34.99 -13.67
CA LYS A 100 4.23 36.15 -12.81
C LYS A 100 5.74 36.36 -12.61
N GLU A 101 6.48 35.30 -12.37
CA GLU A 101 7.95 35.36 -12.22
C GLU A 101 8.63 35.79 -13.54
N LEU A 102 8.18 35.29 -14.69
CA LEU A 102 8.65 35.73 -16.00
C LEU A 102 8.36 37.22 -16.25
N GLN A 103 7.16 37.69 -15.91
CA GLN A 103 6.80 39.11 -16.02
C GLN A 103 7.69 39.99 -15.13
N GLN A 104 7.99 39.56 -13.90
CA GLN A 104 8.92 40.27 -13.01
C GLN A 104 10.36 40.27 -13.53
N ASN A 105 10.75 39.22 -14.26
CA ASN A 105 12.10 39.06 -14.80
C ASN A 105 12.25 39.57 -16.24
N GLN A 106 11.23 40.20 -16.83
CA GLN A 106 11.20 40.63 -18.23
C GLN A 106 12.31 41.64 -18.60
N ASN A 107 12.95 42.28 -17.61
CA ASN A 107 14.06 43.21 -17.76
C ASN A 107 15.43 42.67 -17.29
N ARG A 108 15.56 41.36 -17.01
CA ARG A 108 16.82 40.77 -16.55
C ARG A 108 17.57 40.06 -17.68
N MET A 109 18.90 40.03 -17.55
CA MET A 109 19.83 39.39 -18.48
C MET A 109 19.36 37.98 -18.88
N ASP A 110 19.44 37.67 -20.18
CA ASP A 110 19.13 36.35 -20.72
C ASP A 110 20.16 35.32 -20.22
N PRO A 111 19.76 34.37 -19.35
CA PRO A 111 20.69 33.41 -18.77
C PRO A 111 21.34 32.48 -19.80
N ARG A 112 20.78 32.37 -21.02
CA ARG A 112 21.40 31.63 -22.13
C ARG A 112 22.69 32.25 -22.62
N LYS A 113 22.87 33.56 -22.43
CA LYS A 113 24.08 34.29 -22.85
C LYS A 113 25.25 34.08 -21.91
N PHE A 114 25.03 33.56 -20.70
CA PHE A 114 26.13 33.25 -19.80
C PHE A 114 26.88 32.00 -20.25
N PRO A 115 28.21 31.93 -20.05
CA PRO A 115 28.98 30.68 -20.12
C PRO A 115 28.39 29.59 -19.24
N ALA A 116 28.65 28.32 -19.59
CA ALA A 116 28.07 27.16 -18.90
C ALA A 116 28.44 27.12 -17.41
N GLU A 117 29.63 27.57 -17.06
CA GLU A 117 30.18 27.61 -15.71
C GLU A 117 29.41 28.60 -14.84
N ILE A 118 29.07 29.76 -15.40
CA ILE A 118 28.28 30.79 -14.71
C ILE A 118 26.84 30.30 -14.53
N ARG A 119 26.25 29.69 -15.56
CA ARG A 119 24.90 29.09 -15.44
C ARG A 119 24.86 27.99 -14.40
N GLU A 120 25.84 27.09 -14.38
CA GLU A 120 25.91 26.02 -13.38
C GLU A 120 26.01 26.59 -11.96
N THR A 121 26.79 27.67 -11.77
CA THR A 121 26.94 28.34 -10.48
C THR A 121 25.64 28.99 -10.03
N ILE A 122 24.95 29.71 -10.92
CA ILE A 122 23.64 30.30 -10.64
C ILE A 122 22.62 29.20 -10.28
N LEU A 123 22.56 28.14 -11.07
CA LEU A 123 21.63 27.03 -10.84
C LEU A 123 21.94 26.31 -9.53
N LYS A 124 23.21 26.11 -9.16
CA LYS A 124 23.58 25.56 -7.85
C LYS A 124 23.02 26.42 -6.73
N PHE A 125 23.26 27.73 -6.80
CA PHE A 125 22.79 28.67 -5.78
C PHE A 125 21.26 28.71 -5.65
N LEU A 126 20.54 28.51 -6.75
CA LEU A 126 19.08 28.60 -6.77
C LEU A 126 18.35 27.30 -6.45
N LEU A 127 18.98 26.14 -6.69
CA LEU A 127 18.33 24.83 -6.69
C LEU A 127 18.89 23.85 -5.66
N VAL A 128 20.09 24.09 -5.13
CA VAL A 128 20.69 23.20 -4.13
C VAL A 128 20.29 23.67 -2.74
N GLU A 129 19.70 22.76 -1.99
CA GLU A 129 19.29 22.92 -0.60
C GLU A 129 20.25 22.12 0.27
N ASP A 130 20.67 22.70 1.40
CA ASP A 130 21.55 22.01 2.35
C ASP A 130 20.82 20.90 3.12
N MET A 131 19.48 20.98 3.18
CA MET A 131 18.62 20.05 3.90
C MET A 131 17.90 19.09 2.95
N PRO A 132 17.64 17.83 3.38
CA PRO A 132 16.88 16.89 2.57
C PRO A 132 15.51 17.43 2.14
N ILE A 133 15.19 17.30 0.85
CA ILE A 133 13.93 17.74 0.28
C ILE A 133 12.88 16.65 0.48
N CYS A 134 11.88 16.90 1.31
CA CYS A 134 10.78 15.97 1.55
C CYS A 134 9.84 15.89 0.33
N VAL A 135 9.67 14.67 -0.17
CA VAL A 135 8.75 14.33 -1.25
C VAL A 135 7.71 13.37 -0.68
N SER A 136 6.55 13.91 -0.29
CA SER A 136 5.45 13.13 0.28
C SER A 136 4.09 13.55 -0.30
N SER A 137 3.09 12.68 -0.17
CA SER A 137 1.69 13.00 -0.52
C SER A 137 1.05 13.99 0.46
N LYS A 138 1.61 14.10 1.68
CA LYS A 138 1.10 15.00 2.71
C LYS A 138 1.54 16.42 2.39
N ARG A 139 0.58 17.35 2.41
CA ARG A 139 0.69 18.77 2.03
C ARG A 139 1.59 19.60 2.96
N GLU A 140 2.80 19.16 3.26
CA GLU A 140 3.80 20.05 3.84
C GLU A 140 4.45 20.86 2.71
N HIS A 141 3.79 21.96 2.38
CA HIS A 141 4.29 22.95 1.43
C HIS A 141 5.50 23.70 2.04
N LYS A 142 6.66 23.05 2.15
CA LYS A 142 7.90 23.80 2.00
C LYS A 142 7.97 24.22 0.53
N LYS A 143 7.76 25.51 0.27
CA LYS A 143 7.94 26.12 -1.06
C LYS A 143 9.34 25.74 -1.54
N THR A 144 9.44 24.76 -2.42
CA THR A 144 10.65 24.53 -3.21
C THR A 144 10.77 25.76 -4.10
N ARG A 145 11.71 26.63 -3.74
CA ARG A 145 11.91 27.90 -4.45
C ARG A 145 12.44 27.58 -5.85
N ASN A 146 12.09 28.42 -6.83
CA ASN A 146 12.71 28.43 -8.16
C ASN A 146 12.44 27.22 -9.07
N LEU A 147 11.36 26.45 -8.86
CA LEU A 147 10.92 25.40 -9.81
C LEU A 147 10.54 25.95 -11.20
N ALA A 148 10.34 27.25 -11.32
CA ALA A 148 10.17 27.97 -12.58
C ALA A 148 11.31 27.71 -13.58
N LEU A 149 12.55 27.54 -13.09
CA LEU A 149 13.73 27.39 -13.93
C LEU A 149 13.64 26.18 -14.88
N PHE A 150 12.97 25.11 -14.46
CA PHE A 150 12.76 23.90 -15.28
C PHE A 150 11.87 24.12 -16.51
N TYR A 151 11.21 25.27 -16.60
CA TYR A 151 10.27 25.62 -17.67
C TYR A 151 10.76 26.78 -18.55
N THR A 152 11.97 27.29 -18.33
CA THR A 152 12.53 28.42 -19.09
C THR A 152 12.88 28.03 -20.53
N CYS A 153 13.87 27.17 -20.74
CA CYS A 153 14.23 26.63 -22.06
C CYS A 153 14.82 25.22 -21.94
N LYS A 154 14.92 24.49 -23.06
CA LYS A 154 15.40 23.10 -23.08
C LYS A 154 16.79 22.93 -22.47
N GLN A 155 17.68 23.90 -22.70
CA GLN A 155 19.05 23.89 -22.18
C GLN A 155 19.08 24.04 -20.66
N ILE A 156 18.50 25.13 -20.13
CA ILE A 156 18.42 25.39 -18.68
C ILE A 156 17.66 24.26 -17.99
N LYS A 157 16.60 23.74 -18.59
CA LYS A 157 15.88 22.59 -18.08
C LYS A 157 16.82 21.39 -17.88
N GLY A 158 17.55 20.97 -18.91
CA GLY A 158 18.48 19.86 -18.81
C GLY A 158 19.55 20.05 -17.73
N GLU A 159 20.16 21.24 -17.69
CA GLU A 159 21.16 21.61 -16.69
C GLU A 159 20.57 21.62 -15.27
N ALA A 160 19.38 22.19 -15.09
CA ALA A 160 18.66 22.25 -13.82
C ALA A 160 18.26 20.86 -13.32
N TYR A 161 17.82 19.95 -14.20
CA TYR A 161 17.51 18.55 -13.82
C TYR A 161 18.75 17.85 -13.27
N GLY A 162 19.89 17.98 -13.96
CA GLY A 162 21.15 17.39 -13.51
C GLY A 162 21.64 17.96 -12.18
N ILE A 163 21.45 19.25 -11.93
CA ILE A 163 21.85 19.90 -10.67
C ILE A 163 20.88 19.56 -9.54
N PHE A 164 19.59 19.78 -9.73
CA PHE A 164 18.58 19.63 -8.67
C PHE A 164 18.46 18.18 -8.22
N TYR A 165 18.26 17.23 -9.13
CA TYR A 165 18.12 15.82 -8.76
C TYR A 165 19.46 15.15 -8.45
N GLY A 166 20.56 15.69 -8.99
CA GLY A 166 21.89 15.13 -8.82
C GLY A 166 22.66 15.64 -7.60
N LYS A 167 22.36 16.83 -7.07
CA LYS A 167 23.09 17.39 -5.91
C LYS A 167 22.29 17.40 -4.61
N ASN A 168 20.96 17.46 -4.70
CA ASN A 168 20.12 17.41 -3.50
C ASN A 168 19.93 15.97 -3.01
N VAL A 169 19.66 15.87 -1.71
CA VAL A 169 19.19 14.64 -1.07
C VAL A 169 17.66 14.68 -1.01
N PHE A 170 17.00 13.67 -1.57
CA PHE A 170 15.53 13.59 -1.53
C PHE A 170 15.07 12.62 -0.47
N GLN A 171 14.25 13.11 0.47
CA GLN A 171 13.56 12.26 1.42
C GLN A 171 12.24 11.80 0.80
N VAL A 172 12.20 10.55 0.32
CA VAL A 172 11.09 10.02 -0.47
C VAL A 172 10.21 9.13 0.38
N ASP A 173 8.90 9.42 0.37
CA ASP A 173 7.89 8.45 0.79
C ASP A 173 7.70 7.42 -0.35
N PRO A 174 8.01 6.13 -0.14
CA PRO A 174 7.92 5.10 -1.18
C PRO A 174 6.49 4.91 -1.71
N LYS A 175 5.47 5.38 -1.00
CA LYS A 175 4.07 5.35 -1.46
C LYS A 175 3.72 6.50 -2.40
N PHE A 176 4.57 7.53 -2.47
CA PHE A 176 4.30 8.69 -3.30
C PHE A 176 4.50 8.37 -4.79
N ARG A 177 3.40 8.49 -5.54
CA ARG A 177 3.39 8.30 -7.00
C ARG A 177 3.19 9.64 -7.71
N VAL A 178 4.04 9.90 -8.69
CA VAL A 178 3.93 11.00 -9.66
C VAL A 178 3.43 10.42 -10.98
N TRP A 179 2.23 10.84 -11.40
CA TRP A 179 1.61 10.41 -12.66
C TRP A 179 1.57 8.88 -12.82
N GLY A 180 1.17 8.17 -11.75
CA GLY A 180 1.05 6.70 -11.73
C GLY A 180 2.37 5.94 -11.52
N THR A 181 3.52 6.61 -11.60
CA THR A 181 4.86 6.02 -11.38
C THR A 181 5.47 6.50 -10.08
N SER A 182 6.35 5.72 -9.44
CA SER A 182 7.04 6.21 -8.23
C SER A 182 7.98 7.38 -8.57
N PHE A 183 8.26 8.24 -7.59
CA PHE A 183 9.19 9.36 -7.77
C PHE A 183 10.58 8.89 -8.21
N ILE A 184 11.09 7.82 -7.58
CA ILE A 184 12.40 7.23 -7.89
C ILE A 184 12.45 6.80 -9.36
N CYS A 185 11.41 6.07 -9.80
CA CYS A 185 11.26 5.61 -11.17
C CYS A 185 11.25 6.77 -12.19
N ARG A 186 10.53 7.85 -11.89
CA ARG A 186 10.36 8.98 -12.82
C ARG A 186 11.65 9.75 -13.06
N PHE A 187 12.50 9.88 -12.04
CA PHE A 187 13.69 10.73 -12.06
C PHE A 187 15.00 9.94 -12.02
N SER A 188 14.97 8.62 -12.25
CA SER A 188 16.11 7.71 -12.11
C SER A 188 17.37 8.16 -12.87
N ALA A 189 17.19 8.79 -14.05
CA ALA A 189 18.28 9.25 -14.89
C ALA A 189 19.09 10.42 -14.31
N TYR A 190 18.56 11.12 -13.31
CA TYR A 190 19.19 12.30 -12.71
C TYR A 190 19.41 12.15 -11.20
N LEU A 191 18.64 11.27 -10.55
CA LEU A 191 18.58 11.14 -9.10
C LEU A 191 19.83 10.44 -8.56
N LYS A 192 20.63 11.15 -7.76
CA LYS A 192 21.89 10.62 -7.19
C LYS A 192 21.81 10.27 -5.72
N HIS A 193 21.02 11.00 -4.92
CA HIS A 193 21.02 10.83 -3.47
C HIS A 193 19.60 10.75 -2.93
N ILE A 194 19.24 9.60 -2.34
CA ILE A 194 17.91 9.40 -1.77
C ILE A 194 17.96 8.89 -0.35
N LYS A 195 16.97 9.34 0.42
CA LYS A 195 16.67 8.88 1.76
C LYS A 195 15.23 8.37 1.77
N VAL A 196 15.03 7.08 1.97
CA VAL A 196 13.71 6.44 1.89
C VAL A 196 13.26 6.08 3.29
N HIS A 197 12.03 6.45 3.64
CA HIS A 197 11.43 6.07 4.90
C HIS A 197 10.54 4.83 4.71
N VAL A 198 10.86 3.75 5.41
CA VAL A 198 10.24 2.43 5.27
C VAL A 198 9.46 2.11 6.54
N ASP A 199 8.17 1.86 6.37
CA ASP A 199 7.26 1.43 7.44
C ASP A 199 6.62 0.07 7.15
N SER A 200 5.72 -0.37 8.03
CA SER A 200 5.04 -1.67 7.89
C SER A 200 4.16 -1.80 6.66
N ARG A 201 3.81 -0.69 6.01
CA ARG A 201 2.99 -0.67 4.79
C ARG A 201 3.83 -0.51 3.53
N THR A 202 5.16 -0.49 3.66
CA THR A 202 6.07 -0.30 2.53
C THR A 202 6.44 -1.65 1.91
N SER A 203 6.17 -1.79 0.61
CA SER A 203 6.60 -2.95 -0.18
C SER A 203 8.08 -2.82 -0.53
N ILE A 204 8.93 -3.59 0.16
CA ILE A 204 10.37 -3.65 -0.15
C ILE A 204 10.64 -4.12 -1.58
N PRO A 205 9.98 -5.17 -2.12
CA PRO A 205 10.24 -5.61 -3.49
C PRO A 205 10.08 -4.49 -4.53
N ASP A 206 8.99 -3.72 -4.43
CA ASP A 206 8.71 -2.64 -5.38
C ASP A 206 9.74 -1.51 -5.25
N LEU A 207 10.13 -1.17 -4.01
CA LEU A 207 11.17 -0.19 -3.75
C LEU A 207 12.51 -0.61 -4.36
N LEU A 208 12.92 -1.87 -4.17
CA LEU A 208 14.15 -2.38 -4.74
C LEU A 208 14.11 -2.39 -6.27
N GLN A 209 12.96 -2.77 -6.86
CA GLN A 209 12.77 -2.73 -8.31
C GLN A 209 12.93 -1.33 -8.88
N ASP A 210 12.40 -0.31 -8.19
CA ASP A 210 12.55 1.09 -8.60
C ASP A 210 14.01 1.56 -8.55
N ILE A 211 14.78 1.12 -7.56
CA ILE A 211 16.20 1.44 -7.40
C ILE A 211 17.06 0.74 -8.47
N GLN A 212 16.72 -0.50 -8.82
CA GLN A 212 17.45 -1.38 -9.74
C GLN A 212 17.37 -1.02 -11.22
N ARG A 213 16.64 0.05 -11.58
CA ARG A 213 16.45 0.39 -12.99
C ARG A 213 17.79 0.64 -13.69
N ARG A 214 17.88 0.16 -14.93
CA ARG A 214 19.08 0.20 -15.77
C ARG A 214 19.67 1.60 -15.95
N ASP A 215 18.81 2.62 -15.99
CA ASP A 215 19.20 4.01 -16.19
C ASP A 215 19.37 4.79 -14.87
N SER A 216 19.44 4.09 -13.74
CA SER A 216 19.64 4.71 -12.42
C SER A 216 21.05 5.29 -12.31
N GLN A 217 21.15 6.57 -11.99
CA GLN A 217 22.41 7.23 -11.63
C GLN A 217 22.60 7.31 -10.10
N LEU A 218 21.87 6.51 -9.33
CA LEU A 218 21.87 6.59 -7.89
C LEU A 218 23.26 6.29 -7.33
N GLN A 219 23.77 7.20 -6.49
CA GLN A 219 25.09 7.14 -5.86
C GLN A 219 25.02 6.88 -4.35
N SER A 220 23.99 7.41 -3.70
CA SER A 220 23.75 7.26 -2.27
C SER A 220 22.31 6.86 -1.99
N LEU A 221 22.14 5.81 -1.21
CA LEU A 221 20.86 5.29 -0.73
C LEU A 221 20.90 5.18 0.80
N CYS A 222 20.05 5.94 1.47
CA CYS A 222 19.81 5.80 2.91
C CYS A 222 18.40 5.24 3.10
N ILE A 223 18.27 4.10 3.78
CA ILE A 223 16.98 3.51 4.15
C ILE A 223 16.79 3.69 5.65
N GLN A 224 15.74 4.41 6.03
CA GLN A 224 15.32 4.56 7.41
C GLN A 224 14.11 3.70 7.69
N ILE A 225 14.26 2.72 8.57
CA ILE A 225 13.19 1.78 8.92
C ILE A 225 12.54 2.25 10.23
N SER A 226 11.22 2.46 10.21
CA SER A 226 10.44 2.89 11.38
C SER A 226 9.48 1.80 11.89
N GLY A 227 9.29 0.73 11.13
CA GLY A 227 8.45 -0.42 11.49
C GLY A 227 8.79 -1.64 10.62
N VAL A 228 8.35 -2.84 11.03
CA VAL A 228 8.66 -4.09 10.31
C VAL A 228 8.00 -4.07 8.93
N PRO A 229 8.78 -3.97 7.83
CA PRO A 229 8.21 -3.80 6.49
C PRO A 229 7.55 -5.08 5.99
N THR A 230 6.65 -4.94 5.02
CA THR A 230 5.89 -6.07 4.45
C THR A 230 6.54 -6.63 3.18
N TYR A 231 6.43 -7.95 3.02
CA TYR A 231 6.82 -8.69 1.82
C TYR A 231 5.62 -9.53 1.35
N ARG A 232 5.06 -9.23 0.17
CA ARG A 232 3.84 -9.91 -0.39
C ARG A 232 2.70 -10.06 0.63
N GLY A 233 2.42 -9.03 1.44
CA GLY A 233 1.36 -9.08 2.46
C GLY A 233 1.70 -9.86 3.73
N SER A 234 2.92 -10.42 3.86
CA SER A 234 3.44 -11.01 5.09
C SER A 234 4.37 -10.04 5.83
N GLN A 235 4.21 -9.93 7.16
CA GLN A 235 5.08 -9.17 8.05
C GLN A 235 6.26 -9.99 8.60
N LYS A 236 6.49 -11.22 8.10
CA LYS A 236 7.57 -12.08 8.60
C LYS A 236 8.94 -11.59 8.09
N PRO A 237 9.89 -11.16 8.97
CA PRO A 237 11.18 -10.65 8.53
C PRO A 237 12.02 -11.66 7.72
N SER A 238 11.85 -12.97 7.98
CA SER A 238 12.58 -14.05 7.29
C SER A 238 12.32 -14.08 5.78
N THR A 239 11.16 -13.62 5.31
CA THR A 239 10.85 -13.63 3.88
C THR A 239 11.67 -12.59 3.10
N LEU A 240 12.16 -11.53 3.76
CA LEU A 240 13.05 -10.54 3.16
C LEU A 240 14.40 -11.16 2.73
N GLY A 241 14.85 -12.22 3.40
CA GLY A 241 16.14 -12.87 3.08
C GLY A 241 16.18 -13.56 1.72
N SER A 242 15.00 -13.79 1.11
CA SER A 242 14.88 -14.35 -0.24
C SER A 242 15.00 -13.30 -1.36
N LEU A 243 15.04 -12.01 -1.02
CA LEU A 243 15.14 -10.92 -1.97
C LEU A 243 16.49 -10.95 -2.69
N LYS A 244 16.44 -10.79 -4.01
CA LYS A 244 17.63 -10.58 -4.83
C LYS A 244 17.76 -9.10 -5.11
N PHE A 245 18.88 -8.52 -4.71
CA PHE A 245 19.21 -7.15 -5.04
C PHE A 245 20.39 -7.07 -6.01
N GLN A 246 20.17 -6.53 -7.21
CA GLN A 246 21.24 -6.16 -8.13
C GLN A 246 21.61 -4.68 -7.93
N THR A 247 22.76 -4.42 -7.33
CA THR A 247 23.19 -3.05 -7.05
C THR A 247 23.48 -2.29 -8.35
N PRO A 248 22.89 -1.10 -8.58
CA PRO A 248 23.28 -0.24 -9.70
C PRO A 248 24.77 0.09 -9.63
N SER A 249 25.47 0.09 -10.77
CA SER A 249 26.93 0.29 -10.81
C SER A 249 27.38 1.64 -10.27
N SER A 250 26.51 2.65 -10.27
CA SER A 250 26.78 3.98 -9.71
C SER A 250 26.60 4.05 -8.19
N LEU A 251 25.93 3.06 -7.57
CA LEU A 251 25.54 3.10 -6.17
C LEU A 251 26.71 2.73 -5.27
N GLN A 252 27.37 3.75 -4.74
CA GLN A 252 28.60 3.61 -3.95
C GLN A 252 28.32 3.55 -2.45
N LYS A 253 27.27 4.24 -2.00
CA LYS A 253 26.96 4.39 -0.58
C LYS A 253 25.57 3.86 -0.29
N ILE A 254 25.50 2.84 0.57
CA ILE A 254 24.25 2.28 1.07
C ILE A 254 24.28 2.32 2.59
N GLU A 255 23.29 2.97 3.19
CA GLU A 255 23.11 3.03 4.65
C GLU A 255 21.73 2.51 5.01
N VAL A 256 21.66 1.61 5.98
CA VAL A 256 20.40 1.15 6.58
C VAL A 256 20.41 1.55 8.04
N SER A 257 19.43 2.33 8.47
CA SER A 257 19.32 2.81 9.85
C SER A 257 17.91 2.60 10.38
N CYS A 258 17.80 2.47 11.71
CA CYS A 258 16.52 2.34 12.41
C CYS A 258 16.15 3.68 13.05
N SER A 259 14.92 4.14 12.81
CA SER A 259 14.37 5.39 13.35
C SER A 259 13.22 5.19 14.34
N ALA A 260 12.86 3.94 14.62
CA ALA A 260 11.79 3.61 15.57
C ALA A 260 12.17 3.97 17.02
N THR A 261 11.20 4.52 17.76
CA THR A 261 11.32 4.85 19.19
C THR A 261 11.51 3.61 20.07
N THR A 262 11.00 2.46 19.65
CA THR A 262 11.16 1.18 20.34
C THR A 262 11.67 0.13 19.36
N MET A 263 12.88 -0.40 19.62
CA MET A 263 13.46 -1.47 18.82
C MET A 263 12.92 -2.84 19.27
N THR A 264 12.01 -3.42 18.49
CA THR A 264 11.60 -4.81 18.68
C THR A 264 12.64 -5.77 18.10
N ALA A 265 12.68 -7.01 18.60
CA ALA A 265 13.56 -8.06 18.08
C ALA A 265 13.32 -8.32 16.57
N GLU A 266 12.06 -8.25 16.13
CA GLU A 266 11.66 -8.40 14.73
C GLU A 266 12.16 -7.25 13.85
N LEU A 267 12.09 -6.02 14.35
CA LEU A 267 12.61 -4.84 13.64
C LEU A 267 14.14 -4.92 13.50
N LYS A 268 14.85 -5.32 14.56
CA LYS A 268 16.30 -5.54 14.52
C LYS A 268 16.65 -6.61 13.49
N LYS A 269 15.91 -7.71 13.47
CA LYS A 269 16.07 -8.78 12.48
C LYS A 269 15.81 -8.30 11.06
N ALA A 270 14.77 -7.51 10.84
CA ALA A 270 14.46 -6.93 9.53
C ALA A 270 15.57 -5.98 9.03
N CYS A 271 16.10 -5.10 9.91
CA CYS A 271 17.23 -4.23 9.59
C CYS A 271 18.48 -5.03 9.19
N SER A 272 18.84 -6.06 9.96
CA SER A 272 19.97 -6.94 9.65
C SER A 272 19.81 -7.65 8.31
N ILE A 273 18.63 -8.22 8.04
CA ILE A 273 18.35 -8.91 6.77
C ILE A 273 18.42 -7.94 5.59
N LEU A 274 17.84 -6.75 5.70
CA LEU A 274 17.91 -5.75 4.62
C LEU A 274 19.34 -5.27 4.36
N HIS A 275 20.10 -5.04 5.43
CA HIS A 275 21.52 -4.70 5.30
C HIS A 275 22.28 -5.81 4.57
N GLU A 276 22.04 -7.08 4.91
CA GLU A 276 22.64 -8.21 4.20
C GLU A 276 22.21 -8.30 2.73
N VAL A 277 20.92 -8.14 2.43
CA VAL A 277 20.40 -8.21 1.05
C VAL A 277 21.06 -7.14 0.18
N LEU A 278 21.18 -5.92 0.69
CA LEU A 278 21.81 -4.81 -0.02
C LEU A 278 23.33 -4.97 -0.13
N ALA A 279 23.98 -5.51 0.91
CA ALA A 279 25.42 -5.81 0.88
C ALA A 279 25.76 -6.98 -0.05
N LYS A 280 24.93 -8.03 -0.12
CA LYS A 280 25.11 -9.17 -1.04
C LYS A 280 25.01 -8.76 -2.51
N GLY A 281 24.20 -7.74 -2.82
CA GLY A 281 24.17 -7.12 -4.14
C GLY A 281 25.40 -6.27 -4.47
N SER A 282 26.17 -5.87 -3.46
CA SER A 282 27.36 -5.00 -3.55
C SER A 282 28.65 -5.77 -3.89
N TYR A 283 28.58 -7.00 -4.40
CA TYR A 283 29.78 -7.77 -4.73
C TYR A 283 30.57 -7.07 -5.84
N GLU A 284 31.77 -6.62 -5.49
CA GLU A 284 32.76 -6.08 -6.41
C GLU A 284 32.96 -7.04 -7.59
N SER A 285 32.91 -6.48 -8.79
CA SER A 285 33.22 -7.14 -10.04
C SER A 285 34.64 -7.72 -10.01
N ARG A 286 34.80 -8.96 -9.55
CA ARG A 286 35.98 -9.80 -9.85
C ARG A 286 35.86 -10.30 -11.29
N ASP A 287 36.12 -9.40 -12.24
CA ASP A 287 36.38 -9.73 -13.64
C ASP A 287 37.09 -8.57 -14.38
N GLN A 288 38.08 -7.95 -13.73
CA GLN A 288 39.06 -7.09 -14.41
C GLN A 288 40.51 -7.59 -14.32
N VAL A 289 40.74 -8.81 -13.83
CA VAL A 289 42.06 -9.43 -13.85
C VAL A 289 41.96 -10.75 -14.60
N LEU A 290 42.12 -10.67 -15.92
CA LEU A 290 42.68 -11.69 -16.84
C LEU A 290 42.05 -11.57 -18.22
N ARG A 291 42.52 -10.61 -19.01
CA ARG A 291 42.90 -10.88 -20.41
C ARG A 291 44.01 -9.95 -20.86
N CYS A 292 45.21 -10.51 -20.67
CA CYS A 292 46.49 -10.24 -21.30
C CYS A 292 46.50 -9.36 -22.56
N SER A 293 47.30 -8.31 -22.47
CA SER A 293 48.43 -8.04 -23.38
C SER A 293 48.37 -8.69 -24.77
N GLY A 294 48.02 -7.87 -25.76
CA GLY A 294 48.33 -8.11 -27.16
C GLY A 294 48.83 -6.82 -27.80
N LYS A 295 50.10 -6.47 -27.57
CA LYS A 295 50.81 -5.51 -28.44
C LYS A 295 50.79 -6.08 -29.86
N LYS A 296 50.19 -5.37 -30.82
CA LYS A 296 50.78 -5.19 -32.15
C LYS A 296 50.45 -3.80 -32.71
N SER A 297 51.53 -3.07 -32.92
CA SER A 297 51.68 -1.91 -33.78
C SER A 297 51.13 -2.14 -35.19
N SER A 298 50.48 -1.13 -35.77
CA SER A 298 50.62 -0.81 -37.19
C SER A 298 50.14 0.62 -37.43
N ALA A 299 50.99 1.39 -38.07
CA ALA A 299 50.79 2.78 -38.47
C ALA A 299 50.01 2.90 -39.80
N ARG A 300 49.59 4.15 -40.09
CA ARG A 300 49.17 4.71 -41.40
C ARG A 300 47.75 4.31 -41.85
N LYS A 301 46.95 5.16 -42.50
CA LYS A 301 47.18 6.43 -43.21
C LYS A 301 45.81 7.13 -43.40
N ARG A 302 45.87 8.45 -43.60
CA ARG A 302 44.80 9.33 -44.11
C ARG A 302 44.23 8.89 -45.47
N GLN A 303 42.95 9.16 -45.71
CA GLN A 303 42.34 9.78 -46.91
C GLN A 303 40.84 9.98 -46.60
N ARG A 304 40.31 11.22 -46.50
CA ARG A 304 39.78 12.06 -47.59
C ARG A 304 39.09 11.26 -48.69
N LEU A 305 37.76 11.26 -48.64
CA LEU A 305 36.86 11.74 -49.70
C LEU A 305 35.64 12.37 -49.00
#